data_AF-A0AAX6DL58-F1
#
_entry.id   AF-A0AAX6DL58-F1
#
_cell.length_a   1.000
_cell.length_b   1.000
_cell.length_c   1.000
_cell.angle_alpha   90.00
_cell.angle_beta   90.00
_cell.angle_gamma   90.00
#
_symmetry.space_group_name_H-M   'P 1'
#
loop_
_entity.id
_entity.type
_entity.pdbx_description
1 polymer ?
#
loop_
_entity_poly.entity_id
_entity_poly.type
_entity_poly.pdbx_seq_one_letter_code
_entity_poly.pdbx_strand_id
1 'polypeptide(L)'
;MASSSSSSNDSMRVLEQCRVSPSPATVTPQPASLPLTFFDITWVYTSPVERLFLYPFPHSTVVFTESYLPNLKSSLSLALHHFYPLAGKLRRSPDSADQYELHYEEGDSVSLTVAETDLDFLDLVGYHARDSNKLSSLVPRLPKLDDDNRPLLAIQVTLFPDHGIGIGFTVHHVACDGFNLTHFYKSWASSCKSRGHDSLVQPAPSFDRSVIVDPCDLYSEFLGDMNRFTADNNPVLVPAAVESAPSNLVHATFTLAPDRIEGLKTLVRSKAKSFNCSTFVVSCAYLWTCIIKTRGYKSAMKAHFTFVVDWRKRLQPPTPDAYFGNCLGCCFAEAKVCDLVRGKRCYCGG
;
A
#
# COMPACT_ATOMS: atom_id res chain seq x y z
N MET A 1 2.86 -8.46 49.89
CA MET A 1 1.94 -9.11 48.94
C MET A 1 2.41 -8.72 47.55
N ALA A 2 2.95 -9.70 46.82
CA ALA A 2 3.39 -9.53 45.45
C ALA A 2 2.17 -9.44 44.53
N SER A 3 2.12 -8.43 43.68
CA SER A 3 1.30 -8.44 42.47
C SER A 3 2.24 -8.37 41.28
N SER A 4 2.58 -9.56 40.78
CA SER A 4 3.23 -9.79 39.50
C SER A 4 2.33 -9.24 38.38
N SER A 5 2.71 -8.12 37.78
CA SER A 5 2.25 -7.76 36.44
C SER A 5 3.01 -8.62 35.45
N SER A 6 2.39 -9.69 34.96
CA SER A 6 2.88 -10.44 33.82
C SER A 6 2.93 -9.50 32.61
N SER A 7 4.12 -9.07 32.22
CA SER A 7 4.36 -8.66 30.84
C SER A 7 4.12 -9.90 29.98
N SER A 8 2.95 -10.01 29.35
CA SER A 8 2.76 -10.98 28.28
C SER A 8 3.82 -10.68 27.23
N ASN A 9 4.73 -11.63 27.02
CA ASN A 9 5.67 -11.61 25.92
C ASN A 9 4.86 -11.72 24.63
N ASP A 10 4.44 -10.59 24.03
CA ASP A 10 3.91 -10.54 22.66
C ASP A 10 5.04 -11.02 21.72
N SER A 11 5.17 -12.35 21.58
CA SER A 11 6.35 -12.97 20.97
C SER A 11 5.98 -13.48 19.60
N MET A 12 6.47 -12.77 18.59
CA MET A 12 6.43 -13.24 17.22
C MET A 12 7.47 -14.33 17.03
N ARG A 13 7.04 -15.56 16.79
CA ARG A 13 7.91 -16.70 16.53
C ARG A 13 7.97 -16.97 15.03
N VAL A 14 9.13 -16.78 14.42
CA VAL A 14 9.36 -17.15 13.02
C VAL A 14 9.41 -18.67 12.91
N LEU A 15 8.53 -19.23 12.07
CA LEU A 15 8.44 -20.66 11.77
C LEU A 15 9.26 -21.04 10.55
N GLU A 16 9.25 -20.19 9.51
CA GLU A 16 9.97 -20.41 8.27
C GLU A 16 10.36 -19.07 7.63
N GLN A 17 11.54 -19.01 7.02
CA GLN A 17 11.91 -17.98 6.06
C GLN A 17 12.31 -18.65 4.76
N CYS A 18 11.65 -18.27 3.68
CA CYS A 18 11.93 -18.80 2.35
C CYS A 18 11.91 -17.70 1.30
N ARG A 19 12.43 -18.04 0.11
CA ARG A 19 12.37 -17.20 -1.07
C ARG A 19 11.46 -17.86 -2.11
N VAL A 20 10.58 -17.08 -2.73
CA VAL A 20 9.68 -17.56 -3.77
C VAL A 20 10.01 -16.85 -5.08
N SER A 21 10.52 -17.60 -6.04
CA SER A 21 10.80 -17.11 -7.40
C SER A 21 9.56 -17.23 -8.29
N PRO A 22 9.46 -16.41 -9.35
CA PRO A 22 8.49 -16.63 -10.42
C PRO A 22 8.60 -18.05 -10.99
N SER A 23 7.47 -18.64 -11.41
CA SER A 23 7.51 -19.95 -12.08
C SER A 23 8.22 -19.84 -13.44
N PRO A 24 8.94 -20.89 -13.89
CA PRO A 24 9.70 -20.86 -15.15
C PRO A 24 8.83 -20.42 -16.33
N ALA A 25 9.39 -19.56 -17.19
CA ALA A 25 8.67 -19.06 -18.35
C ALA A 25 8.46 -20.16 -19.40
N THR A 26 7.23 -20.31 -19.89
CA THR A 26 6.92 -21.39 -20.84
C THR A 26 7.03 -20.97 -22.31
N VAL A 27 6.88 -19.70 -22.71
CA VAL A 27 6.95 -19.36 -24.16
C VAL A 27 7.38 -17.93 -24.54
N THR A 28 7.12 -16.89 -23.73
CA THR A 28 7.35 -15.48 -24.17
C THR A 28 8.48 -14.80 -23.39
N PRO A 29 9.52 -14.26 -24.07
CA PRO A 29 10.54 -13.46 -23.40
C PRO A 29 9.90 -12.17 -22.86
N GLN A 30 9.94 -12.01 -21.54
CA GLN A 30 9.61 -10.75 -20.88
C GLN A 30 10.87 -9.87 -20.82
N PRO A 31 10.74 -8.53 -20.89
CA PRO A 31 11.90 -7.65 -20.77
C PRO A 31 12.51 -7.76 -19.37
N ALA A 32 13.80 -8.06 -19.28
CA ALA A 32 14.49 -8.18 -17.99
C ALA A 32 14.55 -6.85 -17.21
N SER A 33 14.54 -5.72 -17.94
CA SER A 33 14.55 -4.37 -17.36
C SER A 33 13.35 -3.56 -17.84
N LEU A 34 12.73 -2.83 -16.91
CA LEU A 34 11.69 -1.85 -17.17
C LEU A 34 12.19 -0.47 -16.74
N PRO A 35 12.45 0.45 -17.69
CA PRO A 35 12.80 1.82 -17.31
C PRO A 35 11.67 2.44 -16.49
N LEU A 36 12.02 3.30 -15.54
CA LEU A 36 11.05 4.07 -14.79
C LEU A 36 10.51 5.22 -15.66
N THR A 37 9.21 5.50 -15.52
CA THR A 37 8.57 6.68 -16.08
C THR A 37 8.59 7.83 -15.08
N PHE A 38 8.21 9.04 -15.49
CA PHE A 38 8.05 10.17 -14.56
C PHE A 38 7.00 9.90 -13.47
N PHE A 39 6.02 9.03 -13.72
CA PHE A 39 5.07 8.62 -12.68
C PHE A 39 5.70 7.69 -11.62
N ASP A 40 6.71 6.91 -12.00
CA ASP A 40 7.37 5.97 -11.10
C ASP A 40 8.44 6.68 -10.26
N ILE A 41 9.22 7.59 -10.87
CA ILE A 41 10.40 8.20 -10.24
C ILE A 41 10.06 9.05 -9.00
N THR A 42 8.85 9.61 -8.95
CA THR A 42 8.32 10.34 -7.78
C THR A 42 8.34 9.48 -6.50
N TRP A 43 8.35 8.15 -6.65
CA TRP A 43 8.28 7.21 -5.53
C TRP A 43 9.64 6.60 -5.15
N VAL A 44 10.73 7.03 -5.80
CA VAL A 44 12.06 6.40 -5.67
C VAL A 44 12.64 6.45 -4.25
N TYR A 45 12.36 7.50 -3.48
CA TYR A 45 12.83 7.66 -2.09
C TYR A 45 11.71 7.60 -1.05
N THR A 46 10.50 7.21 -1.47
CA THR A 46 9.36 7.11 -0.57
C THR A 46 9.46 5.87 0.31
N SER A 47 8.92 5.94 1.54
CA SER A 47 8.81 4.75 2.38
C SER A 47 7.93 3.69 1.70
N PRO A 48 8.22 2.39 1.93
CA PRO A 48 7.40 1.33 1.38
C PRO A 48 5.94 1.41 1.81
N VAL A 49 5.05 0.92 0.95
CA VAL A 49 3.63 0.76 1.26
C VAL A 49 3.43 -0.56 1.98
N GLU A 50 2.82 -0.49 3.15
CA GLU A 50 2.46 -1.65 3.95
C GLU A 50 0.96 -1.96 3.80
N ARG A 51 0.62 -3.23 3.65
CA ARG A 51 -0.78 -3.70 3.62
C ARG A 51 -0.93 -5.00 4.39
N LEU A 52 -1.94 -5.07 5.24
CA LEU A 52 -2.26 -6.24 6.05
C LEU A 52 -3.68 -6.72 5.73
N PHE A 53 -3.82 -8.02 5.46
CA PHE A 53 -5.10 -8.70 5.38
C PHE A 53 -5.23 -9.70 6.53
N LEU A 54 -6.33 -9.64 7.28
CA LEU A 54 -6.63 -10.56 8.38
C LEU A 54 -7.82 -11.44 7.99
N TYR A 55 -7.67 -12.76 8.15
CA TYR A 55 -8.69 -13.75 7.81
C TYR A 55 -8.94 -14.68 8.98
N PRO A 56 -10.21 -14.91 9.39
CA PRO A 56 -10.55 -15.97 10.32
C PRO A 56 -10.09 -17.33 9.77
N PHE A 57 -9.46 -18.13 10.62
CA PHE A 57 -8.89 -19.42 10.26
C PHE A 57 -8.83 -20.30 11.51
N PRO A 58 -9.92 -21.03 11.81
CA PRO A 58 -10.06 -21.79 13.06
C PRO A 58 -9.35 -23.16 12.97
N HIS A 59 -8.06 -23.14 12.65
CA HIS A 59 -7.23 -24.34 12.56
C HIS A 59 -5.84 -24.10 13.17
N SER A 60 -5.20 -25.19 13.56
CA SER A 60 -3.88 -25.14 14.18
C SER A 60 -2.78 -24.78 13.19
N THR A 61 -1.64 -24.35 13.73
CA THR A 61 -0.43 -24.08 12.96
C THR A 61 -0.01 -25.27 12.11
N VAL A 62 -0.09 -26.49 12.65
CA VAL A 62 0.29 -27.72 11.93
C VAL A 62 -0.58 -27.92 10.68
N VAL A 63 -1.90 -27.73 10.82
CA VAL A 63 -2.84 -27.84 9.68
C VAL A 63 -2.48 -26.82 8.61
N PHE A 64 -2.18 -25.57 8.99
CA PHE A 64 -1.76 -24.56 8.04
C PHE A 64 -0.46 -24.95 7.31
N THR A 65 0.58 -25.31 8.07
CA THR A 65 1.91 -25.59 7.51
C THR A 65 1.91 -26.80 6.58
N GLU A 66 1.14 -27.84 6.89
CA GLU A 66 1.10 -29.06 6.09
C GLU A 66 0.14 -28.96 4.89
N SER A 67 -1.03 -28.33 5.08
CA SER A 67 -2.11 -28.39 4.07
C SER A 67 -2.26 -27.14 3.22
N TYR A 68 -1.86 -25.96 3.71
CA TYR A 68 -2.14 -24.68 3.04
C TYR A 68 -0.87 -23.97 2.57
N LEU A 69 0.20 -23.99 3.37
CA LEU A 69 1.45 -23.30 3.04
C LEU A 69 2.08 -23.75 1.71
N PRO A 70 2.10 -25.05 1.33
CA PRO A 70 2.65 -25.46 0.04
C PRO A 70 1.91 -24.83 -1.14
N ASN A 71 0.57 -24.83 -1.10
CA ASN A 71 -0.26 -24.21 -2.13
C ASN A 71 -0.13 -22.69 -2.14
N LEU A 72 0.03 -22.07 -0.97
CA LEU A 72 0.23 -20.63 -0.85
C LEU A 72 1.54 -20.20 -1.55
N LYS A 73 2.63 -20.96 -1.37
CA LYS A 73 3.91 -20.74 -2.04
C LYS A 73 3.86 -21.00 -3.54
N SER A 74 3.27 -22.11 -3.97
CA SER A 74 3.18 -22.44 -5.40
C SER A 74 2.32 -21.45 -6.17
N SER A 75 1.16 -21.06 -5.62
CA SER A 75 0.30 -20.03 -6.22
C SER A 75 0.94 -18.64 -6.24
N LEU A 76 1.79 -18.32 -5.25
CA LEU A 76 2.57 -17.08 -5.26
C LEU A 76 3.59 -17.10 -6.42
N SER A 77 4.29 -18.21 -6.62
CA SER A 77 5.21 -18.39 -7.74
C SER A 77 4.52 -18.19 -9.10
N LEU A 78 3.29 -18.71 -9.24
CA LEU A 78 2.47 -18.51 -10.45
C LEU A 78 2.00 -17.06 -10.63
N ALA A 79 1.62 -16.38 -9.54
CA ALA A 79 1.28 -14.96 -9.63
C ALA A 79 2.51 -14.13 -10.02
N LEU A 80 3.66 -14.39 -9.41
CA LEU A 80 4.92 -13.72 -9.72
C LEU A 80 5.39 -13.98 -11.14
N HIS A 81 4.99 -15.07 -11.80
CA HIS A 81 5.25 -15.25 -13.22
C HIS A 81 4.65 -14.10 -14.07
N HIS A 82 3.41 -13.73 -13.78
CA HIS A 82 2.72 -12.64 -14.48
C HIS A 82 3.15 -11.26 -13.98
N PHE A 83 3.57 -11.15 -12.72
CA PHE A 83 3.99 -9.90 -12.08
C PHE A 83 5.48 -9.92 -11.72
N TYR A 84 6.32 -10.46 -12.62
CA TYR A 84 7.74 -10.71 -12.37
C TYR A 84 8.54 -9.49 -11.90
N PRO A 85 8.21 -8.22 -12.26
CA PRO A 85 8.98 -7.09 -11.74
C PRO A 85 8.90 -7.00 -10.21
N LEU A 86 7.84 -7.50 -9.57
CA LEU A 86 7.74 -7.52 -8.10
C LEU A 86 8.76 -8.45 -7.43
N ALA A 87 9.26 -9.47 -8.13
CA ALA A 87 10.33 -10.33 -7.64
C ALA A 87 11.73 -9.73 -7.86
N GLY A 88 11.84 -8.72 -8.72
CA GLY A 88 13.08 -8.03 -9.04
C GLY A 88 13.46 -6.95 -8.02
N LYS A 89 14.30 -6.03 -8.50
CA LYS A 89 14.93 -4.96 -7.72
C LYS A 89 14.87 -3.64 -8.46
N LEU A 90 14.82 -2.55 -7.70
CA LEU A 90 15.11 -1.22 -8.20
C LEU A 90 16.62 -1.01 -8.23
N ARG A 91 17.14 -0.58 -9.38
CA ARG A 91 18.56 -0.22 -9.55
C ARG A 91 18.73 0.98 -10.48
N ARG A 92 19.92 1.59 -10.49
CA ARG A 92 20.32 2.49 -11.58
C ARG A 92 20.54 1.70 -12.88
N SER A 93 20.23 2.33 -14.00
CA SER A 93 20.50 1.79 -15.32
C SER A 93 22.01 1.68 -15.54
N PRO A 94 22.52 0.56 -16.07
CA PRO A 94 23.92 0.44 -16.46
C PRO A 94 24.34 1.46 -17.51
N ASP A 95 23.39 1.91 -18.34
CA ASP A 95 23.64 2.81 -19.47
C ASP A 95 23.59 4.30 -19.08
N SER A 96 23.02 4.63 -17.92
CA SER A 96 22.90 6.01 -17.44
C SER A 96 22.78 6.09 -15.92
N ALA A 97 23.70 6.82 -15.30
CA ALA A 97 23.71 7.03 -13.86
C ALA A 97 22.46 7.76 -13.33
N ASP A 98 21.76 8.51 -14.18
CA ASP A 98 20.57 9.29 -13.82
C ASP A 98 19.25 8.57 -14.16
N GLN A 99 19.32 7.37 -14.72
CA GLN A 99 18.13 6.57 -15.00
C GLN A 99 18.01 5.42 -14.02
N TYR A 100 16.80 5.17 -13.56
CA TYR A 100 16.46 4.00 -12.76
C TYR A 100 15.63 3.02 -13.58
N GLU A 101 15.73 1.75 -13.23
CA GLU A 101 14.94 0.67 -13.80
C GLU A 101 14.51 -0.34 -12.73
N LEU A 102 13.37 -0.98 -12.98
CA LEU A 102 13.02 -2.23 -12.33
C LEU A 102 13.71 -3.34 -13.10
N HIS A 103 14.59 -4.08 -12.45
CA HIS A 103 15.34 -5.16 -13.07
C HIS A 103 14.99 -6.50 -12.42
N TYR A 104 14.78 -7.50 -13.25
CA TYR A 104 14.61 -8.89 -12.84
C TYR A 104 15.63 -9.75 -13.58
N GLU A 105 16.36 -10.55 -12.82
CA GLU A 105 17.23 -11.61 -13.35
C GLU A 105 16.80 -13.00 -12.86
N GLU A 106 17.15 -14.04 -13.61
CA GLU A 106 16.84 -15.41 -13.19
C GLU A 106 17.51 -15.73 -11.84
N GLY A 107 16.70 -16.17 -10.88
CA GLY A 107 17.12 -16.37 -9.49
C GLY A 107 16.65 -15.27 -8.52
N ASP A 108 16.21 -14.11 -9.04
CA ASP A 108 15.51 -13.13 -8.22
C ASP A 108 14.21 -13.72 -7.64
N SER A 109 13.83 -13.23 -6.46
CA SER A 109 12.77 -13.84 -5.64
C SER A 109 12.22 -12.89 -4.60
N VAL A 110 11.00 -13.19 -4.15
CA VAL A 110 10.33 -12.49 -3.06
C VAL A 110 10.64 -13.17 -1.74
N SER A 111 10.97 -12.39 -0.71
CA SER A 111 11.09 -12.89 0.66
C SER A 111 9.70 -13.21 1.22
N LEU A 112 9.53 -14.43 1.71
CA LEU A 112 8.33 -14.89 2.39
C LEU A 112 8.70 -15.39 3.80
N THR A 113 8.18 -14.72 4.82
CA THR A 113 8.30 -15.14 6.22
C THR A 113 7.00 -15.77 6.69
N VAL A 114 7.07 -16.95 7.30
CA VAL A 114 5.96 -17.58 8.01
C VAL A 114 6.25 -17.45 9.50
N ALA A 115 5.34 -16.86 10.25
CA ALA A 115 5.46 -16.62 11.67
C ALA A 115 4.18 -17.04 12.40
N GLU A 116 4.28 -17.13 13.71
CA GLU A 116 3.18 -17.38 14.64
C GLU A 116 3.25 -16.34 15.75
N THR A 117 2.10 -15.97 16.29
CA THR A 117 2.01 -15.01 17.41
C THR A 117 0.85 -15.37 18.33
N ASP A 118 0.97 -14.95 19.59
CA ASP A 118 -0.02 -15.04 20.65
C ASP A 118 -0.88 -13.78 20.81
N LEU A 119 -0.70 -12.78 19.91
CA LEU A 119 -1.56 -11.61 19.86
C LEU A 119 -3.04 -11.98 19.70
N ASP A 120 -3.94 -11.22 20.35
CA ASP A 120 -5.38 -11.44 20.26
C ASP A 120 -5.91 -11.10 18.85
N PHE A 121 -6.24 -12.12 18.07
CA PHE A 121 -6.80 -11.95 16.73
C PHE A 121 -8.10 -11.15 16.72
N LEU A 122 -8.98 -11.34 17.71
CA LEU A 122 -10.28 -10.67 17.77
C LEU A 122 -10.13 -9.18 18.08
N ASP A 123 -9.15 -8.81 18.92
CA ASP A 123 -8.77 -7.42 19.14
C ASP A 123 -8.29 -6.78 17.83
N LEU A 124 -7.44 -7.48 17.08
CA LEU A 124 -6.83 -6.95 15.85
C LEU A 124 -7.80 -6.78 14.68
N VAL A 125 -8.83 -7.61 14.54
CA VAL A 125 -9.85 -7.46 13.48
C VAL A 125 -10.93 -6.43 13.83
N GLY A 126 -10.96 -5.95 15.08
CA GLY A 126 -11.91 -4.95 15.55
C GLY A 126 -11.76 -3.59 14.86
N TYR A 127 -12.81 -2.78 14.93
CA TYR A 127 -12.83 -1.42 14.36
C TYR A 127 -12.45 -0.33 15.38
N HIS A 128 -12.31 -0.71 16.65
CA HIS A 128 -11.85 0.18 17.72
C HIS A 128 -10.39 0.61 17.53
N ALA A 129 -9.94 1.52 18.39
CA ALA A 129 -8.54 1.93 18.42
C ALA A 129 -7.66 0.77 18.88
N ARG A 130 -6.77 0.31 18.00
CA ARG A 130 -5.82 -0.78 18.22
C ARG A 130 -4.40 -0.24 18.20
N ASP A 131 -3.50 -0.84 18.97
CA ASP A 131 -2.09 -0.46 18.99
C ASP A 131 -1.45 -0.62 17.61
N SER A 132 -0.89 0.47 17.09
CA SER A 132 -0.22 0.45 15.78
C SER A 132 1.00 -0.46 15.74
N ASN A 133 1.70 -0.64 16.86
CA ASN A 133 2.89 -1.49 16.94
C ASN A 133 2.52 -2.96 16.69
N LYS A 134 1.41 -3.43 17.27
CA LYS A 134 0.89 -4.79 17.07
C LYS A 134 0.53 -5.07 15.61
N LEU A 135 -0.04 -4.10 14.92
CA LEU A 135 -0.34 -4.23 13.48
C LEU A 135 0.94 -4.19 12.63
N SER A 136 1.88 -3.31 12.99
CA SER A 136 3.17 -3.16 12.28
C SER A 136 4.06 -4.40 12.41
N SER A 137 3.95 -5.18 13.48
CA SER A 137 4.71 -6.44 13.59
C SER A 137 4.23 -7.50 12.59
N LEU A 138 3.01 -7.38 12.06
CA LEU A 138 2.41 -8.37 11.15
C LEU A 138 2.77 -8.13 9.68
N VAL A 139 3.50 -7.05 9.38
CA VAL A 139 4.01 -6.72 8.05
C VAL A 139 5.53 -6.89 8.02
N PRO A 140 6.08 -7.48 6.94
CA PRO A 140 7.52 -7.70 6.84
C PRO A 140 8.25 -6.38 6.61
N ARG A 141 9.54 -6.31 6.91
CA ARG A 141 10.38 -5.20 6.43
C ARG A 141 11.00 -5.57 5.09
N LEU A 142 11.11 -4.60 4.18
CA LEU A 142 12.00 -4.76 3.03
C LEU A 142 13.45 -4.75 3.53
N PRO A 143 14.29 -5.71 3.11
CA PRO A 143 15.72 -5.69 3.42
C PRO A 143 16.34 -4.35 3.01
N LYS A 144 17.06 -3.70 3.94
CA LYS A 144 17.90 -2.54 3.62
C LYS A 144 19.14 -3.06 2.89
N LEU A 145 19.09 -3.04 1.56
CA LEU A 145 20.22 -3.33 0.68
C LEU A 145 20.77 -2.01 0.11
N ASP A 146 21.89 -2.09 -0.61
CA ASP A 146 22.49 -0.94 -1.27
C ASP A 146 21.51 -0.26 -2.25
N ASP A 147 21.72 1.01 -2.57
CA ASP A 147 20.82 1.83 -3.38
C ASP A 147 20.49 1.22 -4.77
N ASP A 148 21.43 0.43 -5.30
CA ASP A 148 21.34 -0.25 -6.60
C ASP A 148 20.77 -1.68 -6.52
N ASN A 149 20.31 -2.13 -5.35
CA ASN A 149 19.76 -3.47 -5.16
C ASN A 149 18.56 -3.46 -4.22
N ARG A 150 17.63 -2.52 -4.42
CA ARG A 150 16.49 -2.35 -3.51
C ARG A 150 15.37 -3.34 -3.85
N PRO A 151 15.00 -4.25 -2.94
CA PRO A 151 13.94 -5.23 -3.20
C PRO A 151 12.58 -4.54 -3.26
N LEU A 152 11.69 -5.07 -4.10
CA LEU A 152 10.41 -4.40 -4.40
C LEU A 152 9.23 -4.96 -3.59
N LEU A 153 9.30 -6.21 -3.14
CA LEU A 153 8.23 -6.87 -2.40
C LEU A 153 8.79 -7.81 -1.31
N ALA A 154 8.19 -7.77 -0.13
CA ALA A 154 8.30 -8.78 0.91
C ALA A 154 6.92 -9.16 1.44
N ILE A 155 6.76 -10.42 1.85
CA ILE A 155 5.49 -10.97 2.35
C ILE A 155 5.73 -11.66 3.70
N GLN A 156 4.81 -11.44 4.64
CA GLN A 156 4.74 -12.18 5.90
C GLN A 156 3.37 -12.84 6.04
N VAL A 157 3.36 -14.12 6.39
CA VAL A 157 2.17 -14.85 6.81
C VAL A 157 2.29 -15.11 8.30
N THR A 158 1.40 -14.53 9.09
CA THR A 158 1.40 -14.67 10.55
C THR A 158 0.19 -15.49 11.00
N LEU A 159 0.43 -16.56 11.74
CA LEU A 159 -0.60 -17.44 12.27
C LEU A 159 -1.00 -17.02 13.67
N PHE A 160 -2.31 -17.04 13.92
CA PHE A 160 -2.94 -16.91 15.23
C PHE A 160 -3.61 -18.26 15.50
N PRO A 161 -2.92 -19.19 16.19
CA PRO A 161 -3.37 -20.58 16.30
C PRO A 161 -4.84 -20.69 16.68
N ASP A 162 -5.61 -21.47 15.91
CA ASP A 162 -7.05 -21.71 16.12
C ASP A 162 -7.98 -20.48 15.98
N HIS A 163 -7.45 -19.33 15.55
CA HIS A 163 -8.22 -18.09 15.41
C HIS A 163 -8.18 -17.51 13.99
N GLY A 164 -6.98 -17.36 13.42
CA GLY A 164 -6.82 -16.54 12.22
C GLY A 164 -5.45 -16.61 11.55
N ILE A 165 -5.37 -15.99 10.38
CA ILE A 165 -4.13 -15.72 9.67
C ILE A 165 -4.07 -14.23 9.26
N GLY A 166 -2.88 -13.66 9.36
CA GLY A 166 -2.54 -12.35 8.80
C GLY A 166 -1.60 -12.50 7.62
N ILE A 167 -1.88 -11.82 6.51
CA ILE A 167 -0.97 -11.73 5.36
C ILE A 167 -0.57 -10.26 5.20
N GLY A 168 0.67 -9.98 5.60
CA GLY A 168 1.30 -8.67 5.50
C GLY A 168 2.15 -8.56 4.24
N PHE A 169 2.10 -7.40 3.61
CA PHE A 169 2.85 -7.06 2.41
C PHE A 169 3.58 -5.75 2.64
N THR A 170 4.80 -5.68 2.15
CA THR A 170 5.58 -4.44 2.08
C THR A 170 6.12 -4.28 0.68
N VAL A 171 5.72 -3.19 0.02
CA VAL A 171 5.99 -2.94 -1.40
C VAL A 171 6.69 -1.61 -1.56
N HIS A 172 7.78 -1.56 -2.32
CA HIS A 172 8.36 -0.28 -2.73
C HIS A 172 7.44 0.37 -3.80
N HIS A 173 6.87 1.54 -3.50
CA HIS A 173 5.81 2.15 -4.33
C HIS A 173 6.26 2.47 -5.78
N VAL A 174 7.56 2.64 -5.99
CA VAL A 174 8.20 2.73 -7.32
C VAL A 174 7.84 1.60 -8.28
N ALA A 175 7.55 0.39 -7.77
CA ALA A 175 7.26 -0.77 -8.61
C ALA A 175 5.95 -0.59 -9.37
N CYS A 176 4.88 -0.22 -8.66
CA CYS A 176 3.57 -0.01 -9.22
C CYS A 176 2.59 0.64 -8.23
N ASP A 177 1.46 1.12 -8.76
CA ASP A 177 0.40 1.72 -7.97
C ASP A 177 -0.56 0.70 -7.30
N GLY A 178 -1.45 1.22 -6.45
CA GLY A 178 -2.45 0.41 -5.75
C GLY A 178 -3.42 -0.35 -6.66
N PHE A 179 -3.62 0.08 -7.92
CA PHE A 179 -4.42 -0.64 -8.90
C PHE A 179 -3.73 -1.95 -9.28
N ASN A 180 -2.45 -1.86 -9.67
CA ASN A 180 -1.62 -3.02 -10.00
C ASN A 180 -1.41 -3.96 -8.81
N LEU A 181 -1.19 -3.42 -7.61
CA LEU A 181 -1.09 -4.25 -6.40
C LEU A 181 -2.39 -5.02 -6.14
N THR A 182 -3.54 -4.37 -6.32
CA THR A 182 -4.83 -5.05 -6.17
C THR A 182 -5.02 -6.14 -7.22
N HIS A 183 -4.56 -5.93 -8.45
CA HIS A 183 -4.58 -6.93 -9.50
C HIS A 183 -3.68 -8.12 -9.19
N PHE A 184 -2.47 -7.88 -8.67
CA PHE A 184 -1.58 -8.92 -8.17
C PHE A 184 -2.24 -9.73 -7.03
N TYR A 185 -2.78 -9.08 -6.00
CA TYR A 185 -3.44 -9.77 -4.88
C TYR A 185 -4.60 -10.65 -5.34
N LYS A 186 -5.43 -10.14 -6.25
CA LYS A 186 -6.56 -10.90 -6.81
C LYS A 186 -6.08 -12.10 -7.64
N SER A 187 -5.02 -11.93 -8.42
CA SER A 187 -4.44 -13.00 -9.24
C SER A 187 -3.81 -14.08 -8.37
N TRP A 188 -3.07 -13.70 -7.33
CA TRP A 188 -2.54 -14.66 -6.36
C TRP A 188 -3.66 -15.41 -5.63
N ALA A 189 -4.67 -14.71 -5.13
CA ALA A 189 -5.82 -15.34 -4.48
C ALA A 189 -6.57 -16.29 -5.42
N SER A 190 -6.73 -15.92 -6.69
CA SER A 190 -7.35 -16.76 -7.72
C SER A 190 -6.56 -18.06 -7.95
N SER A 191 -5.24 -17.94 -8.17
CA SER A 191 -4.34 -19.09 -8.34
C SER A 191 -4.24 -19.97 -7.08
N CYS A 192 -4.36 -19.38 -5.88
CA CYS A 192 -4.40 -20.12 -4.63
C CYS A 192 -5.72 -20.92 -4.51
N LYS A 193 -6.86 -20.29 -4.83
CA LYS A 193 -8.18 -20.92 -4.82
C LYS A 193 -8.30 -22.07 -5.84
N SER A 194 -7.65 -21.96 -6.99
CA SER A 194 -7.58 -23.00 -8.01
C SER A 194 -6.59 -24.14 -7.68
N ARG A 195 -6.10 -24.23 -6.43
CA ARG A 195 -5.13 -25.24 -5.96
C ARG A 195 -3.79 -25.20 -6.72
N GLY A 196 -3.30 -24.00 -7.01
CA GLY A 196 -2.01 -23.82 -7.67
C GLY A 196 -2.07 -24.06 -9.18
N HIS A 197 -3.25 -23.90 -9.79
CA HIS A 197 -3.37 -23.75 -11.24
C HIS A 197 -3.28 -22.27 -11.60
N ASP A 198 -2.56 -21.95 -12.68
CA ASP A 198 -2.46 -20.58 -13.16
C ASP A 198 -3.86 -20.04 -13.50
N SER A 199 -4.31 -19.05 -12.71
CA SER A 199 -5.63 -18.43 -12.83
C SER A 199 -5.50 -16.92 -12.76
N LEU A 200 -4.61 -16.36 -13.59
CA LEU A 200 -4.43 -14.92 -13.77
C LEU A 200 -5.78 -14.22 -14.03
N VAL A 201 -6.06 -13.18 -13.24
CA VAL A 201 -7.19 -12.30 -13.49
C VAL A 201 -6.89 -11.46 -14.74
N GLN A 202 -7.74 -11.56 -15.75
CA GLN A 202 -7.55 -10.84 -17.01
C GLN A 202 -7.93 -9.35 -16.90
N PRO A 203 -7.32 -8.46 -17.70
CA PRO A 203 -6.23 -8.74 -18.65
C PRO A 203 -4.88 -8.98 -17.96
N ALA A 204 -3.95 -9.65 -18.64
CA ALA A 204 -2.55 -9.76 -18.18
C ALA A 204 -1.88 -8.38 -18.09
N PRO A 205 -0.96 -8.15 -17.13
CA PRO A 205 -0.24 -6.89 -17.02
C PRO A 205 0.61 -6.62 -18.28
N SER A 206 0.58 -5.37 -18.74
CA SER A 206 1.37 -4.87 -19.87
C SER A 206 2.58 -4.12 -19.36
N PHE A 207 3.75 -4.50 -19.84
CA PHE A 207 5.03 -3.90 -19.47
C PHE A 207 5.56 -2.89 -20.50
N ASP A 208 4.78 -2.58 -21.53
CA ASP A 208 5.13 -1.54 -22.49
C ASP A 208 5.12 -0.17 -21.81
N ARG A 209 6.32 0.36 -21.55
CA ARG A 209 6.53 1.68 -20.94
C ARG A 209 6.35 2.83 -21.94
N SER A 210 6.40 2.56 -23.24
CA SER A 210 6.34 3.59 -24.29
C SER A 210 4.98 4.29 -24.38
N VAL A 211 3.94 3.68 -23.79
CA VAL A 211 2.60 4.26 -23.67
C VAL A 211 2.55 5.51 -22.78
N ILE A 212 3.56 5.72 -21.93
CA ILE A 212 3.75 6.94 -21.16
C ILE A 212 4.77 7.81 -21.89
N VAL A 213 4.28 8.81 -22.63
CA VAL A 213 5.12 9.74 -23.39
C VAL A 213 5.54 10.88 -22.49
N ASP A 214 6.84 11.19 -22.48
CA ASP A 214 7.43 12.29 -21.70
C ASP A 214 8.12 13.31 -22.64
N PRO A 215 7.36 14.20 -23.29
CA PRO A 215 7.92 15.18 -24.22
C PRO A 215 8.64 16.34 -23.52
N CYS A 216 8.48 16.47 -22.21
CA CYS A 216 8.98 17.60 -21.43
C CYS A 216 10.12 17.22 -20.47
N ASP A 217 10.61 15.98 -20.53
CA ASP A 217 11.65 15.46 -19.63
C ASP A 217 11.26 15.61 -18.13
N LEU A 218 9.99 15.35 -17.84
CA LEU A 218 9.44 15.39 -16.48
C LEU A 218 10.13 14.38 -15.57
N TYR A 219 10.61 13.27 -16.12
CA TYR A 219 11.40 12.29 -15.37
C TYR A 219 12.60 12.97 -14.70
N SER A 220 13.40 13.73 -15.46
CA SER A 220 14.61 14.38 -14.95
C SER A 220 14.28 15.51 -13.97
N GLU A 221 13.21 16.27 -14.24
CA GLU A 221 12.72 17.30 -13.31
C GLU A 221 12.33 16.68 -11.97
N PHE A 222 11.53 15.62 -11.98
CA PHE A 222 11.05 14.95 -10.77
C PHE A 222 12.17 14.22 -10.03
N LEU A 223 13.12 13.60 -10.73
CA LEU A 223 14.31 13.05 -10.09
C LEU A 223 15.12 14.16 -9.40
N GLY A 224 15.29 15.30 -10.06
CA GLY A 224 15.95 16.48 -9.49
C GLY A 224 15.26 16.98 -8.22
N ASP A 225 13.93 17.06 -8.24
CA ASP A 225 13.12 17.38 -7.06
C ASP A 225 13.33 16.37 -5.93
N MET A 226 13.19 15.07 -6.22
CA MET A 226 13.35 14.00 -5.24
C MET A 226 14.76 13.99 -4.60
N ASN A 227 15.80 14.27 -5.38
CA ASN A 227 17.16 14.41 -4.87
C ASN A 227 17.29 15.62 -3.93
N ARG A 228 16.71 16.78 -4.28
CA ARG A 228 16.70 17.97 -3.41
C ARG A 228 16.00 17.69 -2.09
N PHE A 229 14.82 17.06 -2.15
CA PHE A 229 14.04 16.77 -0.96
C PHE A 229 14.73 15.79 0.00
N THR A 230 15.43 14.79 -0.54
CA THR A 230 16.24 13.86 0.27
C THR A 230 17.44 14.57 0.88
N ALA A 231 18.15 15.42 0.13
CA ALA A 231 19.30 16.17 0.63
C ALA A 231 18.93 17.15 1.76
N ASP A 232 17.75 17.78 1.66
CA ASP A 232 17.25 18.74 2.65
C ASP A 232 16.63 18.05 3.90
N ASN A 233 16.68 16.72 4.00
CA ASN A 233 15.97 15.93 5.02
C ASN A 233 14.48 16.31 5.13
N ASN A 234 13.83 16.60 4.00
CA ASN A 234 12.46 17.11 4.00
C ASN A 234 11.47 15.99 4.40
N PRO A 235 10.77 16.11 5.55
CA PRO A 235 9.90 15.05 6.08
C PRO A 235 8.61 14.84 5.28
N VAL A 236 8.36 15.61 4.21
CA VAL A 236 7.14 15.55 3.41
C VAL A 236 7.12 14.37 2.42
N LEU A 237 8.29 13.91 1.94
CA LEU A 237 8.40 12.83 0.94
C LEU A 237 9.06 11.57 1.48
N VAL A 238 9.95 11.75 2.45
CA VAL A 238 10.40 10.69 3.34
C VAL A 238 9.54 10.85 4.57
N PRO A 239 8.46 10.07 4.77
CA PRO A 239 7.96 9.88 6.12
C PRO A 239 9.20 9.54 6.93
N ALA A 240 9.59 10.42 7.86
CA ALA A 240 10.66 10.13 8.79
C ALA A 240 10.37 8.71 9.26
N ALA A 241 11.34 7.80 9.03
CA ALA A 241 11.15 6.38 9.28
C ALA A 241 10.32 6.22 10.55
N VAL A 242 9.33 5.33 10.51
CA VAL A 242 8.40 5.04 11.61
C VAL A 242 9.11 4.88 12.97
N GLU A 243 10.43 4.69 12.96
CA GLU A 243 11.40 4.87 14.04
C GLU A 243 11.23 6.16 14.90
N SER A 244 10.59 7.24 14.41
CA SER A 244 10.30 8.46 15.20
C SER A 244 8.82 8.67 15.56
N ALA A 245 7.95 7.74 15.18
CA ALA A 245 6.53 7.83 15.51
C ALA A 245 6.33 7.70 17.04
N PRO A 246 5.43 8.49 17.64
CA PRO A 246 5.09 8.33 19.06
C PRO A 246 4.70 6.88 19.35
N SER A 247 5.22 6.31 20.44
CA SER A 247 4.97 4.92 20.82
C SER A 247 3.50 4.59 21.12
N ASN A 248 2.62 5.59 21.13
CA ASN A 248 1.21 5.51 21.48
C ASN A 248 0.25 5.73 20.28
N LEU A 249 0.72 5.58 19.05
CA LEU A 249 -0.17 5.64 17.89
C LEU A 249 -1.14 4.46 17.87
N VAL A 250 -2.36 4.73 17.40
CA VAL A 250 -3.42 3.73 17.27
C VAL A 250 -4.04 3.76 15.87
N HIS A 251 -4.50 2.60 15.40
CA HIS A 251 -5.32 2.45 14.21
C HIS A 251 -6.78 2.20 14.58
N ALA A 252 -7.68 3.06 14.12
CA ALA A 252 -9.13 2.89 14.24
C ALA A 252 -9.79 2.88 12.85
N THR A 253 -10.86 2.11 12.71
CA THR A 253 -11.61 2.01 11.46
C THR A 253 -12.98 2.65 11.63
N PHE A 254 -13.28 3.66 10.81
CA PHE A 254 -14.56 4.37 10.84
C PHE A 254 -15.41 4.00 9.62
N THR A 255 -16.61 3.49 9.86
CA THR A 255 -17.55 3.12 8.79
C THR A 255 -18.56 4.24 8.55
N LEU A 256 -18.60 4.77 7.33
CA LEU A 256 -19.71 5.60 6.87
C LEU A 256 -20.75 4.68 6.23
N ALA A 257 -21.87 4.46 6.94
CA ALA A 257 -22.95 3.61 6.46
C ALA A 257 -23.65 4.22 5.22
N PRO A 258 -24.23 3.40 4.32
CA PRO A 258 -24.84 3.87 3.07
C PRO A 258 -25.93 4.92 3.26
N ASP A 259 -26.77 4.78 4.28
CA ASP A 259 -27.82 5.73 4.65
C ASP A 259 -27.23 7.10 5.05
N ARG A 260 -26.11 7.10 5.78
CA ARG A 260 -25.38 8.31 6.16
C ARG A 260 -24.76 8.98 4.95
N ILE A 261 -24.20 8.21 4.01
CA ILE A 261 -23.66 8.72 2.74
C ILE A 261 -24.76 9.38 1.91
N GLU A 262 -25.91 8.74 1.75
CA GLU A 262 -27.03 9.31 1.01
C GLU A 262 -27.64 10.54 1.70
N GLY A 263 -27.70 10.55 3.03
CA GLY A 263 -28.06 11.73 3.80
C GLY A 263 -27.11 12.91 3.52
N LEU A 264 -25.79 12.67 3.51
CA LEU A 264 -24.79 13.70 3.18
C LEU A 264 -24.94 14.20 1.74
N LYS A 265 -25.12 13.31 0.76
CA LYS A 265 -25.35 13.70 -0.64
C LYS A 265 -26.63 14.51 -0.81
N THR A 266 -27.70 14.16 -0.08
CA THR A 266 -28.96 14.90 -0.11
C THR A 266 -28.80 16.30 0.46
N LEU A 267 -28.06 16.45 1.57
CA LEU A 267 -27.71 17.75 2.15
C LEU A 267 -26.87 18.62 1.20
N VAL A 268 -25.93 18.02 0.48
CA VAL A 268 -25.14 18.74 -0.54
C VAL A 268 -26.06 19.21 -1.67
N ARG A 269 -26.91 18.32 -2.21
CA ARG A 269 -27.86 18.65 -3.28
C ARG A 269 -28.86 19.73 -2.88
N SER A 270 -29.28 19.79 -1.61
CA SER A 270 -30.21 20.82 -1.14
C SER A 270 -29.58 22.22 -1.08
N LYS A 271 -28.25 22.31 -0.93
CA LYS A 271 -27.51 23.59 -0.84
C LYS A 271 -26.82 23.97 -2.15
N ALA A 272 -26.44 23.00 -2.97
CA ALA A 272 -25.74 23.17 -4.23
C ALA A 272 -26.35 22.26 -5.30
N LYS A 273 -27.51 22.66 -5.83
CA LYS A 273 -28.33 21.84 -6.74
C LYS A 273 -27.62 21.38 -8.01
N SER A 274 -26.63 22.14 -8.50
CA SER A 274 -25.85 21.82 -9.70
C SER A 274 -24.63 20.95 -9.44
N PHE A 275 -24.28 20.67 -8.18
CA PHE A 275 -23.09 19.90 -7.84
C PHE A 275 -23.39 18.40 -7.80
N ASN A 276 -22.82 17.65 -8.75
CA ASN A 276 -22.89 16.20 -8.75
C ASN A 276 -21.87 15.62 -7.76
N CYS A 277 -22.33 15.28 -6.56
CA CYS A 277 -21.46 14.82 -5.48
C CYS A 277 -21.33 13.30 -5.46
N SER A 278 -20.12 12.80 -5.74
CA SER A 278 -19.83 11.36 -5.65
C SER A 278 -19.70 10.90 -4.19
N THR A 279 -19.82 9.59 -3.95
CA THR A 279 -19.57 8.99 -2.63
C THR A 279 -18.18 9.34 -2.11
N PHE A 280 -17.16 9.33 -2.97
CA PHE A 280 -15.79 9.71 -2.60
C PHE A 280 -15.72 11.14 -2.08
N VAL A 281 -16.33 12.09 -2.83
CA VAL A 281 -16.29 13.52 -2.45
C VAL A 281 -16.98 13.77 -1.11
N VAL A 282 -18.19 13.23 -0.88
CA VAL A 282 -18.86 13.43 0.43
C VAL A 282 -18.10 12.80 1.58
N SER A 283 -17.51 11.61 1.38
CA SER A 283 -16.76 10.91 2.42
C SER A 283 -15.48 11.66 2.78
N CYS A 284 -14.72 12.12 1.78
CA CYS A 284 -13.51 12.92 1.98
C CYS A 284 -13.84 14.27 2.63
N ALA A 285 -14.89 14.96 2.17
CA ALA A 285 -15.30 16.24 2.77
C ALA A 285 -15.72 16.05 4.25
N TYR A 286 -16.50 15.01 4.54
CA TYR A 286 -16.89 14.70 5.92
C TYR A 286 -15.66 14.41 6.79
N LEU A 287 -14.78 13.51 6.35
CA LEU A 287 -13.53 13.19 7.04
C LEU A 287 -12.67 14.42 7.27
N TRP A 288 -12.51 15.26 6.25
CA TRP A 288 -11.70 16.48 6.34
C TRP A 288 -12.25 17.43 7.40
N THR A 289 -13.56 17.67 7.41
CA THR A 289 -14.18 18.52 8.45
C THR A 289 -14.03 17.93 9.86
N CYS A 290 -14.12 16.61 10.03
CA CYS A 290 -13.87 15.93 11.29
C CYS A 290 -12.42 16.16 11.77
N ILE A 291 -11.42 15.91 10.90
CA ILE A 291 -10.01 16.10 11.22
C ILE A 291 -9.72 17.55 11.65
N ILE A 292 -10.23 18.52 10.89
CA ILE A 292 -10.01 19.94 11.18
C ILE A 292 -10.63 20.36 12.51
N LYS A 293 -11.84 19.87 12.83
CA LYS A 293 -12.49 20.12 14.12
C LYS A 293 -11.72 19.50 15.28
N THR A 294 -11.27 18.25 15.15
CA THR A 294 -10.54 17.54 16.21
C THR A 294 -9.19 18.16 16.50
N ARG A 295 -8.46 18.63 15.47
CA ARG A 295 -7.13 19.24 15.64
C ARG A 295 -7.15 20.67 16.14
N GLY A 296 -8.31 21.34 16.15
CA GLY A 296 -8.45 22.69 16.73
C GLY A 296 -7.58 23.76 16.06
N TYR A 297 -7.36 23.67 14.75
CA TYR A 297 -6.49 24.61 14.03
C TYR A 297 -6.98 26.07 14.10
N LYS A 298 -6.05 27.02 14.00
CA LYS A 298 -6.37 28.46 13.99
C LYS A 298 -7.24 28.80 12.77
N SER A 299 -8.30 29.57 13.01
CA SER A 299 -9.33 29.88 12.00
C SER A 299 -8.80 30.51 10.71
N ALA A 300 -7.71 31.28 10.77
CA ALA A 300 -7.13 31.97 9.62
C ALA A 300 -6.23 31.08 8.74
N MET A 301 -5.85 29.88 9.22
CA MET A 301 -4.98 28.99 8.46
C MET A 301 -5.69 28.41 7.23
N LYS A 302 -4.92 28.19 6.18
CA LYS A 302 -5.33 27.39 5.02
C LYS A 302 -5.09 25.91 5.33
N ALA A 303 -6.12 25.11 5.20
CA ALA A 303 -6.06 23.67 5.26
C ALA A 303 -6.00 23.12 3.83
N HIS A 304 -5.25 22.03 3.65
CA HIS A 304 -5.18 21.29 2.41
C HIS A 304 -5.71 19.87 2.62
N PHE A 305 -6.37 19.32 1.60
CA PHE A 305 -6.74 17.91 1.54
C PHE A 305 -6.23 17.32 0.23
N THR A 306 -5.23 16.45 0.32
CA THR A 306 -4.58 15.84 -0.84
C THR A 306 -5.11 14.43 -1.06
N PHE A 307 -5.29 14.04 -2.31
CA PHE A 307 -5.66 12.69 -2.72
C PHE A 307 -5.01 12.34 -4.04
N VAL A 308 -4.77 11.05 -4.27
CA VAL A 308 -4.22 10.53 -5.52
C VAL A 308 -5.34 10.17 -6.49
N VAL A 309 -5.08 10.37 -7.78
CA VAL A 309 -6.00 10.10 -8.87
C VAL A 309 -5.30 9.18 -9.86
N ASP A 310 -6.03 8.19 -10.38
CA ASP A 310 -5.58 7.35 -11.50
C ASP A 310 -5.70 8.14 -12.82
N TRP A 311 -4.59 8.24 -13.54
CA TRP A 311 -4.46 9.00 -14.78
C TRP A 311 -4.59 8.16 -16.04
N ARG A 312 -4.68 6.83 -15.97
CA ARG A 312 -4.75 5.96 -17.16
C ARG A 312 -5.80 6.42 -18.18
N LYS A 313 -7.01 6.71 -17.69
CA LYS A 313 -8.15 7.17 -18.52
C LYS A 313 -8.17 8.68 -18.79
N ARG A 314 -7.19 9.42 -18.27
CA ARG A 314 -7.10 10.89 -18.34
C ARG A 314 -5.99 11.36 -19.26
N LEU A 315 -5.00 10.52 -19.53
CA LEU A 315 -3.96 10.77 -20.52
C LEU A 315 -4.54 10.79 -21.94
N GLN A 316 -3.82 11.44 -22.84
CA GLN A 316 -4.17 11.55 -24.27
C GLN A 316 -2.97 11.10 -25.11
N PRO A 317 -3.03 9.90 -25.73
CA PRO A 317 -4.11 8.91 -25.65
C PRO A 317 -4.22 8.26 -24.25
N PRO A 318 -5.38 7.65 -23.91
CA PRO A 318 -5.52 6.88 -22.68
C PRO A 318 -4.55 5.69 -22.65
N THR A 319 -3.95 5.46 -21.49
CA THR A 319 -3.12 4.29 -21.23
C THR A 319 -3.99 3.03 -21.10
N PRO A 320 -3.55 1.85 -21.56
CA PRO A 320 -4.28 0.60 -21.36
C PRO A 320 -4.57 0.31 -19.87
N ASP A 321 -5.75 -0.23 -19.58
CA ASP A 321 -6.12 -0.65 -18.22
C ASP A 321 -5.14 -1.71 -17.65
N ALA A 322 -4.46 -2.44 -18.53
CA ALA A 322 -3.45 -3.44 -18.18
C ALA A 322 -2.06 -2.87 -17.82
N TYR A 323 -1.82 -1.56 -17.98
CA TYR A 323 -0.48 -0.98 -17.80
C TYR A 323 0.07 -1.19 -16.38
N PHE A 324 1.22 -1.88 -16.32
CA PHE A 324 1.97 -2.12 -15.11
C PHE A 324 2.95 -0.97 -14.82
N GLY A 325 2.79 -0.37 -13.64
CA GLY A 325 3.55 0.79 -13.20
C GLY A 325 2.69 1.76 -12.41
N ASN A 326 3.24 2.94 -12.12
CA ASN A 326 2.47 4.05 -11.57
C ASN A 326 1.85 4.87 -12.71
N CYS A 327 0.58 5.22 -12.56
CA CYS A 327 -0.07 6.25 -13.38
C CYS A 327 -0.92 7.14 -12.46
N LEU A 328 -0.26 7.72 -11.46
CA LEU A 328 -0.89 8.46 -10.39
C LEU A 328 -0.53 9.94 -10.46
N GLY A 329 -1.50 10.80 -10.20
CA GLY A 329 -1.23 12.22 -9.98
C GLY A 329 -1.98 12.73 -8.77
N CYS A 330 -1.35 13.68 -8.07
CA CYS A 330 -1.91 14.27 -6.87
C CYS A 330 -2.87 15.40 -7.23
N CYS A 331 -4.01 15.44 -6.54
CA CYS A 331 -4.91 16.58 -6.51
C CYS A 331 -5.06 17.05 -5.07
N PHE A 332 -5.33 18.34 -4.89
CA PHE A 332 -5.61 18.88 -3.57
C PHE A 332 -6.77 19.88 -3.60
N ALA A 333 -7.46 19.99 -2.48
CA ALA A 333 -8.40 21.06 -2.19
C ALA A 333 -7.81 21.97 -1.09
N GLU A 334 -7.98 23.28 -1.24
CA GLU A 334 -7.59 24.28 -0.24
C GLU A 334 -8.84 25.02 0.29
N ALA A 335 -8.91 25.22 1.60
CA ALA A 335 -9.93 26.07 2.23
C ALA A 335 -9.39 26.70 3.52
N LYS A 336 -9.95 27.83 3.94
CA LYS A 336 -9.68 28.36 5.28
C LYS A 336 -10.35 27.49 6.34
N VAL A 337 -9.67 27.27 7.46
CA VAL A 337 -10.21 26.48 8.58
C VAL A 337 -11.57 27.01 9.04
N CYS A 338 -11.75 28.33 9.10
CA CYS A 338 -13.03 28.92 9.49
C CYS A 338 -14.21 28.53 8.58
N ASP A 339 -13.98 28.31 7.29
CA ASP A 339 -15.03 27.95 6.34
C ASP A 339 -15.42 26.46 6.47
N LEU A 340 -14.47 25.60 6.88
CA LEU A 340 -14.71 24.17 7.12
C LEU A 340 -15.44 23.89 8.44
N VAL A 341 -15.31 24.79 9.42
CA VAL A 341 -15.86 24.61 10.78
C VAL A 341 -17.19 25.36 10.99
N ARG A 342 -17.63 26.19 10.03
CA ARG A 342 -18.86 26.99 10.12
C ARG A 342 -20.14 26.14 10.14
N GLY A 343 -20.52 25.70 11.34
CA GLY A 343 -21.84 25.27 11.76
C GLY A 343 -22.10 25.81 13.18
N LYS A 344 -23.27 26.42 13.42
CA LYS A 344 -23.61 27.08 14.69
C LYS A 344 -23.36 26.15 15.91
N ARG A 345 -22.68 26.71 16.92
CA ARG A 345 -22.44 26.25 18.31
C ARG A 345 -21.37 25.17 18.51
N CYS A 346 -20.13 25.62 18.74
CA CYS A 346 -19.34 25.00 19.79
C CYS A 346 -19.90 25.48 21.13
N TYR A 347 -20.53 24.57 21.87
CA TYR A 347 -20.69 24.72 23.30
C TYR A 347 -19.29 24.65 23.92
N CYS A 348 -18.77 25.79 24.35
CA CYS A 348 -17.75 25.83 25.38
C CYS A 348 -18.50 26.10 26.68
N GLY A 349 -18.78 25.05 27.44
CA GLY A 349 -19.18 25.11 28.83
C GLY A 349 -18.21 24.24 29.63
N GLY A 350 -17.62 24.82 30.68
CA GLY A 350 -16.60 24.21 31.54
C GLY A 350 -15.37 25.07 31.61
#